data_AF-A0A1V6H3X0-F1
#
_entry.id   AF-A0A1V6H3X0-F1
#
_cell.length_a   1.000
_cell.length_b   1.000
_cell.length_c   1.000
_cell.angle_alpha   90.00
_cell.angle_beta   90.00
_cell.angle_gamma   90.00
#
_symmetry.space_group_name_H-M   'P 1'
#
loop_
_entity.id
_entity.type
_entity.pdbx_description
1 polymer ?
#
loop_
_entity_poly.entity_id
_entity_poly.type
_entity_poly.pdbx_seq_one_letter_code
_entity_poly.pdbx_strand_id
1 'polypeptide(L)'
;MKKVLFCCLVCLFVGVMGFSQLPLKDVPPNHWAYESVKYLLEAGIISGMTDGTFQGTSNTTRYQLAVSLYRTVEYLKTSLPYLKAENIAGLMTQIDGTKSLVDSLARNVENMGSQVQKVNSQLTAVTNDISELKALRNLIGGWEGRIVALERDVPSLQNSVSTMQGTVYAVQDKVTRAENDMRNVQTETATVKKEINDIRLEISTYGQRIKSVETLVGGISSLELKNSISRVSDDISKVKADQTQLKSSLDAQVIQLADHKKQIDTISQEIPRMKIQIGNVETRISESGMKMDNIAADYEAFKSDILPKVSKNSSDIINLNRKLQDMDVTVNTRLDAVERKITLPTWLGVGGIVLGIAGIGVGVFSLFSLQALIKSLEEESSAP
;
A
#
# COMPACT_ATOMS: atom_id res chain seq x y z
N MET A 1 -5.61 -184.49 -49.73
CA MET A 1 -6.67 -184.73 -48.73
C MET A 1 -6.60 -186.12 -48.06
N LYS A 2 -6.60 -187.26 -48.77
CA LYS A 2 -6.60 -188.60 -48.11
C LYS A 2 -5.37 -188.93 -47.22
N LYS A 3 -4.16 -188.40 -47.52
CA LYS A 3 -2.94 -188.66 -46.72
C LYS A 3 -2.84 -187.82 -45.43
N VAL A 4 -3.45 -186.64 -45.40
CA VAL A 4 -3.45 -185.75 -44.21
C VAL A 4 -4.42 -186.27 -43.14
N LEU A 5 -5.56 -186.80 -43.57
CA LEU A 5 -6.57 -187.36 -42.65
C LEU A 5 -6.08 -188.60 -41.90
N PHE A 6 -5.31 -189.48 -42.56
CA PHE A 6 -4.74 -190.68 -41.94
C PHE A 6 -3.69 -190.33 -40.86
N CYS A 7 -2.86 -189.30 -41.10
CA CYS A 7 -1.85 -188.89 -40.14
C CYS A 7 -2.48 -188.25 -38.88
N CYS A 8 -3.50 -187.41 -39.04
CA CYS A 8 -4.23 -186.83 -37.90
C CYS A 8 -4.95 -187.90 -37.05
N LEU A 9 -5.39 -189.01 -37.65
CA LEU A 9 -6.07 -190.10 -36.93
C LEU A 9 -5.06 -190.99 -36.17
N VAL A 10 -3.86 -191.20 -36.72
CA VAL A 10 -2.75 -191.85 -35.98
C VAL A 10 -2.24 -190.96 -34.82
N CYS A 11 -2.18 -189.65 -35.01
CA CYS A 11 -1.83 -188.70 -33.93
C CYS A 11 -2.85 -188.67 -32.78
N LEU A 12 -4.10 -189.09 -33.03
CA LEU A 12 -5.15 -189.20 -32.00
C LEU A 12 -5.16 -190.54 -31.25
N PHE A 13 -4.41 -191.55 -31.71
CA PHE A 13 -4.46 -192.91 -31.13
C PHE A 13 -3.13 -193.43 -30.55
N VAL A 14 -2.01 -192.73 -30.79
CA VAL A 14 -0.66 -193.15 -30.33
C VAL A 14 -0.05 -192.19 -29.30
N GLY A 15 -0.66 -191.02 -29.06
CA GLY A 15 -0.18 -190.01 -28.10
C GLY A 15 -0.77 -190.09 -26.68
N VAL A 16 -1.82 -190.88 -26.46
CA VAL A 16 -2.47 -191.01 -25.14
C VAL A 16 -1.78 -192.10 -24.31
N MET A 17 -0.59 -191.80 -23.81
CA MET A 17 0.06 -192.56 -22.74
C MET A 17 0.68 -191.63 -21.71
N GLY A 18 -0.13 -191.23 -20.71
CA GLY A 18 0.37 -190.90 -19.38
C GLY A 18 1.01 -189.52 -19.15
N PHE A 19 0.43 -188.43 -19.66
CA PHE A 19 0.58 -187.15 -18.96
C PHE A 19 -0.39 -187.09 -17.77
N SER A 20 0.09 -186.55 -16.64
CA SER A 20 -0.52 -186.60 -15.30
C SER A 20 -0.45 -187.96 -14.58
N GLN A 21 0.50 -188.06 -13.67
CA GLN A 21 0.27 -188.64 -12.35
C GLN A 21 0.66 -187.59 -11.30
N LEU A 22 -0.05 -186.45 -11.30
CA LEU A 22 -0.10 -185.58 -10.12
C LEU A 22 -1.43 -185.82 -9.39
N PRO A 23 -1.44 -185.99 -8.06
CA PRO A 23 -0.26 -186.09 -7.18
C PRO A 23 0.58 -187.34 -7.51
N LEU A 24 1.92 -187.20 -7.44
CA LEU A 24 2.80 -188.36 -7.56
C LEU A 24 2.52 -189.28 -6.38
N LYS A 25 2.46 -190.59 -6.65
CA LYS A 25 1.88 -191.58 -5.72
C LYS A 25 2.56 -191.64 -4.35
N ASP A 26 3.85 -191.32 -4.31
CA ASP A 26 4.71 -191.24 -3.11
C ASP A 26 4.91 -189.81 -2.58
N VAL A 27 4.44 -188.78 -3.28
CA VAL A 27 4.48 -187.38 -2.86
C VAL A 27 3.05 -186.81 -2.83
N PRO A 28 2.21 -187.24 -1.87
CA PRO A 28 0.88 -186.67 -1.65
C PRO A 28 0.96 -185.20 -1.18
N PRO A 29 -0.15 -184.43 -1.21
CA PRO A 29 -0.16 -183.02 -0.79
C PRO A 29 0.31 -182.71 0.63
N ASN A 30 0.32 -183.70 1.53
CA ASN A 30 0.84 -183.59 2.91
C ASN A 30 2.36 -183.94 3.04
N HIS A 31 3.02 -184.30 1.93
CA HIS A 31 4.45 -184.63 1.96
C HIS A 31 5.29 -183.35 2.01
N TRP A 32 6.32 -183.31 2.86
CA TRP A 32 7.17 -182.10 3.05
C TRP A 32 7.77 -181.56 1.75
N ALA A 33 8.10 -182.46 0.80
CA ALA A 33 8.67 -182.09 -0.49
C ALA A 33 7.62 -181.67 -1.54
N TYR A 34 6.32 -181.74 -1.24
CA TYR A 34 5.25 -181.62 -2.25
C TYR A 34 5.34 -180.33 -3.06
N GLU A 35 5.35 -179.15 -2.43
CA GLU A 35 5.41 -177.87 -3.16
C GLU A 35 6.74 -177.68 -3.91
N SER A 36 7.86 -178.19 -3.39
CA SER A 36 9.15 -178.12 -4.09
C SER A 36 9.18 -179.01 -5.33
N VAL A 37 8.72 -180.26 -5.19
CA VAL A 37 8.64 -181.23 -6.29
C VAL A 37 7.62 -180.77 -7.34
N LYS A 38 6.45 -180.27 -6.91
CA LYS A 38 5.43 -179.67 -7.76
C LYS A 38 5.97 -178.46 -8.53
N TYR A 39 6.59 -177.48 -7.86
CA TYR A 39 7.16 -176.32 -8.54
C TYR A 39 8.22 -176.71 -9.58
N LEU A 40 9.11 -177.65 -9.24
CA LEU A 40 10.13 -178.12 -10.17
C LEU A 40 9.56 -178.99 -11.31
N LEU A 41 8.43 -179.68 -11.12
CA LEU A 41 7.67 -180.36 -12.18
C LEU A 41 6.98 -179.37 -13.11
N GLU A 42 6.29 -178.37 -12.56
CA GLU A 42 5.59 -177.31 -13.29
C GLU A 42 6.57 -176.43 -14.08
N ALA A 43 7.74 -176.13 -13.51
CA ALA A 43 8.86 -175.49 -14.21
C ALA A 43 9.59 -176.42 -15.21
N GLY A 44 9.20 -177.70 -15.29
CA GLY A 44 9.81 -178.71 -16.15
C GLY A 44 11.24 -179.12 -15.77
N ILE A 45 11.78 -178.64 -14.64
CA ILE A 45 13.15 -178.87 -14.17
C ILE A 45 13.38 -180.33 -13.78
N ILE A 46 12.39 -180.96 -13.15
CA ILE A 46 12.38 -182.41 -12.85
C ILE A 46 11.21 -183.10 -13.57
N SER A 47 11.21 -184.43 -13.58
CA SER A 47 10.10 -185.25 -14.07
C SER A 47 9.86 -186.42 -13.12
N GLY A 48 8.60 -186.84 -12.97
CA GLY A 48 8.26 -188.09 -12.29
C GLY A 48 8.76 -189.31 -13.06
N MET A 49 8.74 -190.47 -12.40
CA MET A 49 9.06 -191.77 -12.99
C MET A 49 7.85 -192.33 -13.75
N THR A 50 8.09 -193.34 -14.59
CA THR A 50 7.06 -193.98 -15.44
C THR A 50 5.98 -194.74 -14.64
N ASP A 51 6.22 -195.04 -13.36
CA ASP A 51 5.27 -195.65 -12.44
C ASP A 51 4.39 -194.62 -11.70
N GLY A 52 4.58 -193.32 -11.97
CA GLY A 52 3.87 -192.23 -11.30
C GLY A 52 4.39 -191.86 -9.91
N THR A 53 5.61 -192.28 -9.56
CA THR A 53 6.31 -191.86 -8.33
C THR A 53 7.39 -190.81 -8.61
N PHE A 54 7.81 -190.07 -7.59
CA PHE A 54 9.01 -189.24 -7.62
C PHE A 54 10.28 -190.04 -7.26
N GLN A 55 10.13 -191.04 -6.39
CA GLN A 55 11.20 -191.83 -5.78
C GLN A 55 12.20 -190.98 -4.99
N GLY A 56 11.70 -190.04 -4.18
CA GLY A 56 12.53 -189.06 -3.45
C GLY A 56 13.55 -189.65 -2.45
N THR A 57 13.40 -190.92 -2.07
CA THR A 57 14.35 -191.68 -1.22
C THR A 57 15.31 -192.56 -2.01
N SER A 58 15.16 -192.66 -3.34
CA SER A 58 16.03 -193.46 -4.20
C SER A 58 17.27 -192.68 -4.65
N ASN A 59 18.33 -193.41 -4.97
CA ASN A 59 19.56 -192.81 -5.51
C ASN A 59 19.31 -192.16 -6.87
N THR A 60 19.36 -190.82 -6.92
CA THR A 60 19.37 -190.05 -8.18
C THR A 60 20.63 -190.36 -8.99
N THR A 61 20.47 -190.58 -10.29
CA THR A 61 21.61 -190.72 -11.20
C THR A 61 22.29 -189.37 -11.47
N ARG A 62 23.60 -189.39 -11.75
CA ARG A 62 24.34 -188.20 -12.19
C ARG A 62 23.72 -187.55 -13.43
N TYR A 63 23.08 -188.34 -14.30
CA TYR A 63 22.36 -187.86 -15.48
C TYR A 63 21.09 -187.08 -15.12
N GLN A 64 20.24 -187.58 -14.22
CA GLN A 64 19.05 -186.86 -13.76
C GLN A 64 19.43 -185.53 -13.11
N LEU A 65 20.42 -185.52 -12.22
CA LEU A 65 20.92 -184.28 -11.60
C LEU A 65 21.45 -183.28 -12.63
N ALA A 66 22.24 -183.75 -13.61
CA ALA A 66 22.79 -182.89 -14.66
C ALA A 66 21.70 -182.29 -15.58
N VAL A 67 20.69 -183.07 -15.94
CA VAL A 67 19.53 -182.59 -16.73
C VAL A 67 18.74 -181.55 -15.95
N SER A 68 18.45 -181.79 -14.67
CA SER A 68 17.74 -180.82 -13.85
C SER A 68 18.53 -179.54 -13.63
N LEU A 69 19.84 -179.62 -13.34
CA LEU A 69 20.70 -178.45 -13.21
C LEU A 69 20.76 -177.63 -14.52
N TYR A 70 20.89 -178.30 -15.68
CA TYR A 70 20.83 -177.64 -16.99
C TYR A 70 19.50 -176.90 -17.17
N ARG A 71 18.37 -177.54 -16.88
CA ARG A 71 17.04 -176.92 -16.96
C ARG A 71 16.88 -175.76 -15.97
N THR A 72 17.44 -175.84 -14.76
CA THR A 72 17.48 -174.71 -13.83
C THR A 72 18.27 -173.53 -14.39
N VAL A 73 19.44 -173.77 -15.01
CA VAL A 73 20.25 -172.71 -15.62
C VAL A 73 19.52 -172.05 -16.80
N GLU A 74 18.88 -172.82 -17.66
CA GLU A 74 18.06 -172.26 -18.76
C GLU A 74 16.82 -171.52 -18.23
N TYR A 75 16.16 -172.04 -17.19
CA TYR A 75 15.06 -171.34 -16.52
C TYR A 75 15.54 -170.00 -15.95
N LEU A 76 16.70 -169.95 -15.28
CA LEU A 76 17.28 -168.70 -14.74
C LEU A 76 17.67 -167.70 -15.83
N LYS A 77 18.30 -168.15 -16.92
CA LYS A 77 18.58 -167.28 -18.09
C LYS A 77 17.31 -166.65 -18.65
N THR A 78 16.21 -167.41 -18.68
CA THR A 78 14.93 -166.98 -19.25
C THR A 78 14.12 -166.11 -18.28
N SER A 79 14.20 -166.38 -16.97
CA SER A 79 13.46 -165.70 -15.89
C SER A 79 14.17 -164.47 -15.30
N LEU A 80 15.35 -164.10 -15.81
CA LEU A 80 16.04 -162.83 -15.52
C LEU A 80 15.96 -161.78 -16.65
N PRO A 81 14.81 -161.54 -17.32
CA PRO A 81 14.74 -160.59 -18.45
C PRO A 81 14.91 -159.13 -18.01
N TYR A 82 14.86 -158.83 -16.71
CA TYR A 82 15.02 -157.48 -16.17
C TYR A 82 16.48 -156.97 -16.20
N LEU A 83 17.47 -157.86 -16.25
CA LEU A 83 18.90 -157.53 -16.30
C LEU A 83 19.46 -157.38 -17.73
N LYS A 84 18.59 -157.22 -18.74
CA LYS A 84 19.02 -156.99 -20.13
C LYS A 84 19.74 -155.64 -20.27
N ALA A 85 20.84 -155.64 -21.04
CA ALA A 85 21.65 -154.44 -21.29
C ALA A 85 20.86 -153.26 -21.90
N GLU A 86 19.77 -153.56 -22.64
CA GLU A 86 18.85 -152.57 -23.20
C GLU A 86 18.18 -151.70 -22.12
N ASN A 87 17.71 -152.29 -21.02
CA ASN A 87 17.12 -151.56 -19.90
C ASN A 87 18.15 -150.61 -19.25
N ILE A 88 19.40 -151.07 -19.13
CA ILE A 88 20.51 -150.31 -18.55
C ILE A 88 20.85 -149.13 -19.47
N ALA A 89 20.94 -149.35 -20.79
CA ALA A 89 21.18 -148.29 -21.77
C ALA A 89 20.04 -147.24 -21.80
N GLY A 90 18.79 -147.68 -21.67
CA GLY A 90 17.63 -146.78 -21.54
C GLY A 90 17.70 -145.89 -20.29
N LEU A 91 18.04 -146.49 -19.14
CA LEU A 91 18.24 -145.74 -17.88
C LEU A 91 19.42 -144.76 -17.98
N MET A 92 20.55 -145.17 -18.58
CA MET A 92 21.70 -144.27 -18.81
C MET A 92 21.29 -143.07 -19.68
N THR A 93 20.54 -143.30 -20.75
CA THR A 93 20.03 -142.22 -21.63
C THR A 93 19.11 -141.25 -20.87
N GLN A 94 18.26 -141.75 -19.96
CA GLN A 94 17.44 -140.91 -19.09
C GLN A 94 18.27 -140.12 -18.07
N ILE A 95 19.34 -140.71 -17.53
CA ILE A 95 20.27 -140.04 -16.60
C ILE A 95 21.01 -138.90 -17.32
N ASP A 96 21.51 -139.13 -18.54
CA ASP A 96 22.19 -138.10 -19.33
C ASP A 96 21.24 -136.95 -19.71
N GLY A 97 20.00 -137.26 -20.11
CA GLY A 97 18.95 -136.26 -20.34
C GLY A 97 18.64 -135.45 -19.08
N THR A 98 18.52 -136.11 -17.92
CA THR A 98 18.30 -135.45 -16.62
C THR A 98 19.48 -134.54 -16.25
N LYS A 99 20.72 -134.99 -16.47
CA LYS A 99 21.93 -134.19 -16.24
C LYS A 99 21.94 -132.92 -17.10
N SER A 100 21.62 -133.04 -18.39
CA SER A 100 21.53 -131.88 -19.30
C SER A 100 20.44 -130.88 -18.87
N LEU A 101 19.35 -131.34 -18.24
CA LEU A 101 18.34 -130.46 -17.66
C LEU A 101 18.88 -129.74 -16.40
N VAL A 102 19.60 -130.45 -15.53
CA VAL A 102 20.27 -129.87 -14.34
C VAL A 102 21.31 -128.81 -14.74
N ASP A 103 22.16 -129.09 -15.72
CA ASP A 103 23.17 -128.14 -16.24
C ASP A 103 22.52 -126.89 -16.88
N SER A 104 21.32 -127.05 -17.43
CA SER A 104 20.54 -125.93 -17.99
C SER A 104 19.83 -125.12 -16.89
N LEU A 105 19.32 -125.79 -15.85
CA LEU A 105 18.76 -125.14 -14.67
C LEU A 105 19.83 -124.34 -13.91
N ALA A 106 21.04 -124.89 -13.73
CA ALA A 106 22.15 -124.20 -13.08
C ALA A 106 22.50 -122.88 -13.78
N ARG A 107 22.64 -122.90 -15.12
CA ARG A 107 22.85 -121.68 -15.93
C ARG A 107 21.69 -120.69 -15.82
N ASN A 108 20.45 -121.16 -15.76
CA ASN A 108 19.30 -120.29 -15.53
C ASN A 108 19.32 -119.64 -14.14
N VAL A 109 19.72 -120.36 -13.09
CA VAL A 109 19.88 -119.82 -11.73
C VAL A 109 20.99 -118.77 -11.67
N GLU A 110 22.12 -118.97 -12.35
CA GLU A 110 23.21 -117.99 -12.48
C GLU A 110 22.76 -116.71 -13.21
N ASN A 111 22.03 -116.87 -14.32
CA ASN A 111 21.42 -115.76 -15.06
C ASN A 111 20.39 -115.00 -14.20
N MET A 112 19.54 -115.71 -13.46
CA MET A 112 18.59 -115.11 -12.52
C MET A 112 19.30 -114.36 -11.38
N GLY A 113 20.37 -114.92 -10.81
CA GLY A 113 21.19 -114.25 -9.81
C GLY A 113 21.76 -112.93 -10.32
N SER A 114 22.27 -112.93 -11.55
CA SER A 114 22.77 -111.73 -12.24
C SER A 114 21.66 -110.69 -12.48
N GLN A 115 20.45 -111.13 -12.87
CA GLN A 115 19.28 -110.25 -13.00
C GLN A 115 18.84 -109.65 -11.66
N VAL A 116 18.83 -110.44 -10.58
CA VAL A 116 18.49 -109.98 -9.22
C VAL A 116 19.50 -108.95 -8.72
N GLN A 117 20.80 -109.15 -8.95
CA GLN A 117 21.83 -108.16 -8.62
C GLN A 117 21.61 -106.85 -9.40
N LYS A 118 21.28 -106.93 -10.69
CA LYS A 118 20.94 -105.75 -11.50
C LYS A 118 19.72 -105.01 -10.94
N VAL A 119 18.63 -105.72 -10.64
CA VAL A 119 17.43 -105.14 -10.01
C VAL A 119 17.76 -104.47 -8.68
N ASN A 120 18.60 -105.08 -7.84
CA ASN A 120 19.03 -104.50 -6.56
C ASN A 120 19.82 -103.19 -6.75
N SER A 121 20.69 -103.12 -7.77
CA SER A 121 21.41 -101.88 -8.11
C SER A 121 20.45 -100.77 -8.58
N GLN A 122 19.43 -101.12 -9.38
CA GLN A 122 18.41 -100.18 -9.84
C GLN A 122 17.52 -99.69 -8.69
N LEU A 123 17.14 -100.57 -7.76
CA LEU A 123 16.39 -100.21 -6.55
C LEU A 123 17.19 -99.26 -5.64
N THR A 124 18.51 -99.46 -5.55
CA THR A 124 19.41 -98.55 -4.81
C THR A 124 19.44 -97.16 -5.45
N ALA A 125 19.55 -97.08 -6.79
CA ALA A 125 19.48 -95.82 -7.52
C ALA A 125 18.14 -95.10 -7.30
N VAL A 126 17.01 -95.79 -7.47
CA VAL A 126 15.67 -95.23 -7.22
C VAL A 126 15.50 -94.76 -5.76
N THR A 127 16.14 -95.41 -4.80
CA THR A 127 16.12 -94.97 -3.38
C THR A 127 16.86 -93.63 -3.18
N ASN A 128 17.95 -93.41 -3.93
CA ASN A 128 18.68 -92.14 -3.95
C ASN A 128 17.84 -91.06 -4.64
N ASP A 129 17.27 -91.33 -5.82
CA ASP A 129 16.40 -90.41 -6.56
C ASP A 129 15.21 -89.94 -5.69
N ILE A 130 14.57 -90.86 -4.96
CA ILE A 130 13.49 -90.55 -4.01
C ILE A 130 13.97 -89.62 -2.88
N SER A 131 15.25 -89.71 -2.49
CA SER A 131 15.83 -88.85 -1.46
C SER A 131 16.12 -87.44 -1.99
N GLU A 132 16.59 -87.31 -3.24
CA GLU A 132 16.73 -86.02 -3.92
C GLU A 132 15.37 -85.33 -4.15
N LEU A 133 14.35 -86.10 -4.56
CA LEU A 133 12.97 -85.59 -4.73
C LEU A 133 12.37 -85.08 -3.40
N LYS A 134 12.72 -85.67 -2.26
CA LYS A 134 12.34 -85.15 -0.93
C LYS A 134 13.03 -83.82 -0.62
N ALA A 135 14.31 -83.66 -0.98
CA ALA A 135 15.02 -82.40 -0.80
C ALA A 135 14.41 -81.28 -1.67
N LEU A 136 14.09 -81.58 -2.93
CA LEU A 136 13.41 -80.65 -3.84
C LEU A 136 12.03 -80.22 -3.31
N ARG A 137 11.24 -81.14 -2.75
CA ARG A 137 9.96 -80.81 -2.10
C ARG A 137 10.13 -79.79 -0.97
N ASN A 138 11.16 -79.95 -0.12
CA ASN A 138 11.41 -79.02 0.98
C ASN A 138 11.81 -77.63 0.47
N LEU A 139 12.58 -77.55 -0.63
CA LEU A 139 12.89 -76.29 -1.28
C LEU A 139 11.63 -75.61 -1.85
N ILE A 140 10.74 -76.37 -2.50
CA ILE A 140 9.45 -75.86 -3.01
C ILE A 140 8.62 -75.26 -1.87
N GLY A 141 8.46 -75.97 -0.74
CA GLY A 141 7.73 -75.43 0.42
C GLY A 141 8.35 -74.14 0.99
N GLY A 142 9.69 -74.01 0.94
CA GLY A 142 10.38 -72.76 1.30
C GLY A 142 10.12 -71.62 0.31
N TRP A 143 9.93 -71.92 -0.98
CA TRP A 143 9.57 -70.93 -2.00
C TRP A 143 8.10 -70.52 -1.91
N GLU A 144 7.19 -71.47 -1.66
CA GLU A 144 5.77 -71.22 -1.37
C GLU A 144 5.62 -70.26 -0.18
N GLY A 145 6.33 -70.51 0.93
CA GLY A 145 6.33 -69.60 2.08
C GLY A 145 6.85 -68.19 1.79
N ARG A 146 7.83 -68.05 0.88
CA ARG A 146 8.33 -66.74 0.41
C ARG A 146 7.33 -66.04 -0.51
N ILE A 147 6.62 -66.78 -1.35
CA ILE A 147 5.55 -66.24 -2.22
C ILE A 147 4.42 -65.68 -1.35
N VAL A 148 3.93 -66.45 -0.37
CA VAL A 148 2.87 -66.01 0.57
C VAL A 148 3.29 -64.75 1.36
N ALA A 149 4.56 -64.64 1.74
CA ALA A 149 5.08 -63.43 2.38
C ALA A 149 5.03 -62.22 1.44
N LEU A 150 5.46 -62.37 0.18
CA LEU A 150 5.39 -61.30 -0.82
C LEU A 150 3.93 -60.91 -1.17
N GLU A 151 3.03 -61.88 -1.28
CA GLU A 151 1.60 -61.67 -1.51
C GLU A 151 0.94 -60.88 -0.38
N ARG A 152 1.39 -61.05 0.87
CA ARG A 152 0.94 -60.26 2.03
C ARG A 152 1.54 -58.86 2.04
N ASP A 153 2.79 -58.71 1.61
CA ASP A 153 3.48 -57.42 1.66
C ASP A 153 3.01 -56.47 0.53
N VAL A 154 2.57 -57.00 -0.62
CA VAL A 154 2.02 -56.22 -1.77
C VAL A 154 0.84 -55.31 -1.38
N PRO A 155 -0.22 -55.78 -0.68
CA PRO A 155 -1.27 -54.91 -0.14
C PRO A 155 -0.76 -53.81 0.79
N SER A 156 0.27 -54.06 1.59
CA SER A 156 0.83 -53.02 2.48
C SER A 156 1.51 -51.90 1.68
N LEU A 157 2.20 -52.25 0.59
CA LEU A 157 2.78 -51.30 -0.35
C LEU A 157 1.71 -50.53 -1.12
N GLN A 158 0.62 -51.18 -1.56
CA GLN A 158 -0.52 -50.52 -2.20
C GLN A 158 -1.18 -49.47 -1.29
N ASN A 159 -1.35 -49.78 0.01
CA ASN A 159 -1.89 -48.84 1.00
C ASN A 159 -0.93 -47.65 1.25
N SER A 160 0.39 -47.92 1.30
CA SER A 160 1.41 -46.87 1.41
C SER A 160 1.42 -45.95 0.19
N VAL A 161 1.35 -46.50 -1.03
CA VAL A 161 1.24 -45.76 -2.28
C VAL A 161 -0.04 -44.92 -2.33
N SER A 162 -1.18 -45.46 -1.90
CA SER A 162 -2.46 -44.74 -1.83
C SER A 162 -2.37 -43.54 -0.86
N THR A 163 -1.71 -43.73 0.28
CA THR A 163 -1.46 -42.66 1.27
C THR A 163 -0.51 -41.59 0.73
N MET A 164 0.53 -42.00 0.00
CA MET A 164 1.44 -41.08 -0.68
C MET A 164 0.71 -40.27 -1.78
N GLN A 165 -0.15 -40.90 -2.58
CA GLN A 165 -0.97 -40.21 -3.59
C GLN A 165 -1.86 -39.14 -2.96
N GLY A 166 -2.57 -39.46 -1.87
CA GLY A 166 -3.36 -38.47 -1.12
C GLY A 166 -2.51 -37.31 -0.58
N THR A 167 -1.31 -37.61 -0.10
CA THR A 167 -0.36 -36.57 0.37
C THR A 167 0.13 -35.69 -0.78
N VAL A 168 0.43 -36.27 -1.95
CA VAL A 168 0.84 -35.54 -3.16
C VAL A 168 -0.27 -34.60 -3.63
N TYR A 169 -1.53 -35.04 -3.68
CA TYR A 169 -2.66 -34.17 -4.02
C TYR A 169 -2.83 -33.02 -3.01
N ALA A 170 -2.71 -33.30 -1.71
CA ALA A 170 -2.79 -32.25 -0.68
C ALA A 170 -1.63 -31.22 -0.78
N VAL A 171 -0.45 -31.62 -1.25
CA VAL A 171 0.67 -30.71 -1.56
C VAL A 171 0.37 -29.91 -2.83
N GLN A 172 -0.13 -30.54 -3.90
CA GLN A 172 -0.53 -29.88 -5.15
C GLN A 172 -1.54 -28.75 -4.90
N ASP A 173 -2.55 -28.97 -4.06
CA ASP A 173 -3.53 -27.94 -3.69
C ASP A 173 -2.90 -26.78 -2.89
N LYS A 174 -1.93 -27.07 -2.02
CA LYS A 174 -1.20 -26.03 -1.26
C LYS A 174 -0.32 -25.19 -2.17
N VAL A 175 0.38 -25.81 -3.13
CA VAL A 175 1.17 -25.10 -4.15
C VAL A 175 0.26 -24.21 -4.99
N THR A 176 -0.86 -24.74 -5.49
CA THR A 176 -1.83 -23.98 -6.29
C THR A 176 -2.41 -22.77 -5.53
N ARG A 177 -2.66 -22.89 -4.22
CA ARG A 177 -3.05 -21.74 -3.37
C ARG A 177 -1.92 -20.72 -3.26
N ALA A 178 -0.70 -21.14 -2.92
CA ALA A 178 0.45 -20.25 -2.80
C ALA A 178 0.79 -19.52 -4.12
N GLU A 179 0.60 -20.14 -5.28
CA GLU A 179 0.73 -19.50 -6.59
C GLU A 179 -0.30 -18.39 -6.81
N ASN A 180 -1.54 -18.56 -6.34
CA ASN A 180 -2.56 -17.52 -6.43
C ASN A 180 -2.31 -16.39 -5.43
N ASP A 181 -1.90 -16.70 -4.19
CA ASP A 181 -1.50 -15.70 -3.20
C ASP A 181 -0.33 -14.85 -3.73
N MET A 182 0.66 -15.49 -4.39
CA MET A 182 1.78 -14.79 -5.04
C MET A 182 1.31 -13.84 -6.16
N ARG A 183 0.32 -14.23 -6.98
CA ARG A 183 -0.28 -13.35 -8.01
C ARG A 183 -0.99 -12.14 -7.40
N ASN A 184 -1.66 -12.33 -6.26
CA ASN A 184 -2.29 -11.24 -5.52
C ASN A 184 -1.24 -10.25 -5.01
N VAL A 185 -0.18 -10.74 -4.34
CA VAL A 185 0.95 -9.92 -3.87
C VAL A 185 1.66 -9.17 -5.02
N GLN A 186 1.82 -9.81 -6.19
CA GLN A 186 2.37 -9.15 -7.39
C GLN A 186 1.46 -8.01 -7.88
N THR A 187 0.14 -8.19 -7.80
CA THR A 187 -0.86 -7.18 -8.19
C THR A 187 -0.86 -5.99 -7.22
N GLU A 188 -0.87 -6.26 -5.91
CA GLU A 188 -0.74 -5.23 -4.85
C GLU A 188 0.57 -4.44 -4.99
N THR A 189 1.69 -5.14 -5.24
CA THR A 189 3.00 -4.51 -5.47
C THR A 189 2.98 -3.57 -6.69
N ALA A 190 2.28 -3.94 -7.77
CA ALA A 190 2.12 -3.10 -8.95
C ALA A 190 1.29 -1.83 -8.64
N THR A 191 0.22 -1.96 -7.84
CA THR A 191 -0.61 -0.84 -7.37
C THR A 191 0.20 0.13 -6.50
N VAL A 192 0.88 -0.37 -5.46
CA VAL A 192 1.73 0.46 -4.58
C VAL A 192 2.83 1.17 -5.37
N LYS A 193 3.43 0.50 -6.37
CA LYS A 193 4.41 1.13 -7.27
C LYS A 193 3.84 2.27 -8.09
N LYS A 194 2.56 2.20 -8.49
CA LYS A 194 1.85 3.30 -9.16
C LYS A 194 1.63 4.47 -8.19
N GLU A 195 1.08 4.20 -7.00
CA GLU A 195 0.81 5.20 -5.97
C GLU A 195 2.08 5.98 -5.57
N ILE A 196 3.22 5.29 -5.43
CA ILE A 196 4.53 5.92 -5.17
C ILE A 196 4.93 6.89 -6.30
N ASN A 197 4.66 6.56 -7.57
CA ASN A 197 4.94 7.46 -8.70
C ASN A 197 4.01 8.67 -8.72
N ASP A 198 2.72 8.47 -8.41
CA ASP A 198 1.73 9.54 -8.34
C ASP A 198 2.09 10.53 -7.21
N ILE A 199 2.41 10.02 -6.00
CA ILE A 199 2.93 10.83 -4.87
C ILE A 199 4.21 11.58 -5.25
N ARG A 200 5.12 10.96 -6.01
CA ARG A 200 6.36 11.61 -6.48
C ARG A 200 6.08 12.79 -7.41
N LEU A 201 5.05 12.69 -8.25
CA LEU A 201 4.58 13.77 -9.13
C LEU A 201 3.93 14.91 -8.33
N GLU A 202 3.13 14.58 -7.31
CA GLU A 202 2.56 15.57 -6.39
C GLU A 202 3.65 16.33 -5.63
N ILE A 203 4.64 15.64 -5.06
CA ILE A 203 5.79 16.26 -4.37
C ILE A 203 6.55 17.20 -5.30
N SER A 204 6.80 16.80 -6.55
CA SER A 204 7.41 17.68 -7.56
C SER A 204 6.58 18.94 -7.79
N THR A 205 5.26 18.79 -7.91
CA THR A 205 4.30 19.89 -8.10
C THR A 205 4.28 20.84 -6.90
N TYR A 206 4.26 20.32 -5.68
CA TYR A 206 4.38 21.13 -4.46
C TYR A 206 5.73 21.86 -4.39
N GLY A 207 6.83 21.22 -4.80
CA GLY A 207 8.14 21.86 -4.89
C GLY A 207 8.17 23.06 -5.83
N GLN A 208 7.48 23.01 -6.98
CA GLN A 208 7.35 24.17 -7.86
C GLN A 208 6.46 25.26 -7.24
N ARG A 209 5.34 24.88 -6.60
CA ARG A 209 4.46 25.84 -5.92
C ARG A 209 5.18 26.57 -4.79
N ILE A 210 6.02 25.88 -4.01
CA ILE A 210 6.86 26.48 -2.96
C ILE A 210 7.81 27.53 -3.56
N LYS A 211 8.54 27.21 -4.64
CA LYS A 211 9.41 28.17 -5.33
C LYS A 211 8.69 29.42 -5.83
N SER A 212 7.47 29.28 -6.33
CA SER A 212 6.64 30.43 -6.72
C SER A 212 6.27 31.30 -5.52
N VAL A 213 5.95 30.70 -4.37
CA VAL A 213 5.68 31.43 -3.11
C VAL A 213 6.94 32.13 -2.59
N GLU A 214 8.09 31.45 -2.57
CA GLU A 214 9.39 32.02 -2.20
C GLU A 214 9.71 33.26 -3.05
N THR A 215 9.47 33.18 -4.36
CA THR A 215 9.68 34.28 -5.32
C THR A 215 8.76 35.47 -5.02
N LEU A 216 7.46 35.23 -4.78
CA LEU A 216 6.49 36.28 -4.45
C LEU A 216 6.83 36.98 -3.14
N VAL A 217 7.17 36.22 -2.09
CA VAL A 217 7.56 36.76 -0.77
C VAL A 217 8.83 37.61 -0.88
N GLY A 218 9.83 37.16 -1.65
CA GLY A 218 11.04 37.94 -1.93
C GLY A 218 10.77 39.26 -2.67
N GLY A 219 9.81 39.27 -3.60
CA GLY A 219 9.40 40.47 -4.35
C GLY A 219 8.77 41.54 -3.46
N ILE A 220 7.72 41.17 -2.71
CA ILE A 220 6.98 42.09 -1.81
C ILE A 220 7.93 42.74 -0.79
N SER A 221 8.88 41.96 -0.25
CA SER A 221 9.75 42.38 0.84
C SER A 221 10.71 43.52 0.50
N SER A 222 11.11 43.70 -0.77
CA SER A 222 12.24 44.57 -1.13
C SER A 222 11.89 45.85 -1.88
N LEU A 223 10.85 45.85 -2.72
CA LEU A 223 10.55 46.99 -3.60
C LEU A 223 9.32 47.79 -3.15
N GLU A 224 8.21 47.13 -2.81
CA GLU A 224 6.98 47.82 -2.39
C GLU A 224 7.11 48.50 -1.03
N LEU A 225 7.69 47.79 -0.05
CA LEU A 225 8.04 48.37 1.26
C LEU A 225 9.03 49.53 1.11
N LYS A 226 10.07 49.38 0.29
CA LYS A 226 11.09 50.43 0.07
C LYS A 226 10.49 51.67 -0.59
N ASN A 227 9.62 51.51 -1.59
CA ASN A 227 8.92 52.61 -2.23
C ASN A 227 7.95 53.31 -1.27
N SER A 228 7.25 52.55 -0.42
CA SER A 228 6.34 53.09 0.60
C SER A 228 7.09 53.86 1.68
N ILE A 229 8.22 53.31 2.17
CA ILE A 229 9.13 53.99 3.10
C ILE A 229 9.70 55.26 2.48
N SER A 230 10.08 55.25 1.19
CA SER A 230 10.56 56.46 0.49
C SER A 230 9.50 57.56 0.48
N ARG A 231 8.27 57.25 0.06
CA ARG A 231 7.16 58.22 0.05
C ARG A 231 6.86 58.79 1.43
N VAL A 232 6.82 57.93 2.45
CA VAL A 232 6.63 58.35 3.85
C VAL A 232 7.80 59.23 4.33
N SER A 233 9.04 58.92 3.93
CA SER A 233 10.22 59.75 4.22
C SER A 233 10.15 61.12 3.54
N ASP A 234 9.67 61.18 2.30
CA ASP A 234 9.47 62.42 1.55
C ASP A 234 8.36 63.28 2.19
N ASP A 235 7.24 62.67 2.58
CA ASP A 235 6.12 63.36 3.22
C ASP A 235 6.46 63.83 4.65
N ILE A 236 7.21 63.03 5.44
CA ILE A 236 7.78 63.48 6.72
C ILE A 236 8.70 64.70 6.50
N SER A 237 9.48 64.71 5.41
CA SER A 237 10.38 65.82 5.09
C SER A 237 9.61 67.10 4.74
N LYS A 238 8.50 66.99 4.00
CA LYS A 238 7.58 68.12 3.73
C LYS A 238 6.92 68.63 5.01
N VAL A 239 6.33 67.75 5.82
CA VAL A 239 5.69 68.12 7.10
C VAL A 239 6.68 68.82 8.03
N LYS A 240 7.95 68.42 8.04
CA LYS A 240 9.01 69.10 8.81
C LYS A 240 9.35 70.49 8.26
N ALA A 241 9.30 70.69 6.94
CA ALA A 241 9.44 72.02 6.33
C ALA A 241 8.23 72.91 6.67
N ASP A 242 7.01 72.38 6.54
CA ASP A 242 5.77 73.08 6.90
C ASP A 242 5.76 73.47 8.39
N GLN A 243 6.17 72.56 9.28
CA GLN A 243 6.35 72.85 10.71
C GLN A 243 7.34 73.99 10.96
N THR A 244 8.42 74.05 10.20
CA THR A 244 9.45 75.11 10.30
C THR A 244 8.89 76.45 9.82
N GLN A 245 8.13 76.45 8.73
CA GLN A 245 7.47 77.65 8.19
C GLN A 245 6.36 78.16 9.12
N LEU A 246 5.51 77.26 9.64
CA LEU A 246 4.48 77.59 10.64
C LEU A 246 5.10 78.17 11.91
N LYS A 247 6.21 77.59 12.40
CA LYS A 247 6.94 78.15 13.53
C LYS A 247 7.43 79.57 13.24
N SER A 248 8.03 79.81 12.08
CA SER A 248 8.51 81.14 11.68
C SER A 248 7.36 82.16 11.58
N SER A 249 6.20 81.74 11.06
CA SER A 249 4.99 82.56 11.00
C SER A 249 4.41 82.87 12.38
N LEU A 250 4.45 81.92 13.32
CA LEU A 250 4.03 82.11 14.71
C LEU A 250 4.96 83.09 15.43
N ASP A 251 6.27 82.89 15.31
CA ASP A 251 7.29 83.78 15.88
C ASP A 251 7.11 85.23 15.34
N ALA A 252 6.76 85.40 14.07
CA ALA A 252 6.43 86.70 13.47
C ALA A 252 5.12 87.33 14.02
N GLN A 253 4.07 86.54 14.22
CA GLN A 253 2.82 87.03 14.84
C GLN A 253 3.01 87.45 16.31
N VAL A 254 3.88 86.74 17.06
CA VAL A 254 4.25 87.13 18.43
C VAL A 254 4.92 88.52 18.46
N ILE A 255 5.78 88.82 17.48
CA ILE A 255 6.40 90.15 17.32
C ILE A 255 5.33 91.22 17.00
N GLN A 256 4.39 90.94 16.09
CA GLN A 256 3.30 91.88 15.77
C GLN A 256 2.39 92.15 16.98
N LEU A 257 2.04 91.13 17.76
CA LEU A 257 1.24 91.30 18.98
C LEU A 257 1.97 92.14 20.03
N ALA A 258 3.29 92.01 20.15
CA ALA A 258 4.10 92.84 21.03
C ALA A 258 4.11 94.32 20.60
N ASP A 259 4.17 94.60 19.30
CA ASP A 259 4.08 95.98 18.79
C ASP A 259 2.67 96.57 18.94
N HIS A 260 1.62 95.83 18.59
CA HIS A 260 0.23 96.25 18.85
C HIS A 260 -0.01 96.55 20.34
N LYS A 261 0.54 95.74 21.25
CA LYS A 261 0.49 96.03 22.69
C LYS A 261 1.16 97.38 23.01
N LYS A 262 2.34 97.65 22.46
CA LYS A 262 3.04 98.94 22.66
C LYS A 262 2.26 100.13 22.11
N GLN A 263 1.57 99.96 20.97
CA GLN A 263 0.66 100.98 20.44
C GLN A 263 -0.53 101.24 21.39
N ILE A 264 -1.16 100.18 21.91
CA ILE A 264 -2.25 100.27 22.90
C ILE A 264 -1.78 100.92 24.20
N ASP A 265 -0.60 100.56 24.71
CA ASP A 265 0.02 101.16 25.90
C ASP A 265 0.23 102.68 25.68
N THR A 266 0.63 103.09 24.47
CA THR A 266 0.83 104.50 24.10
C THR A 266 -0.50 105.27 24.08
N ILE A 267 -1.51 104.77 23.36
CA ILE A 267 -2.85 105.38 23.28
C ILE A 267 -3.47 105.51 24.68
N SER A 268 -3.28 104.48 25.53
CA SER A 268 -3.78 104.49 26.92
C SER A 268 -3.16 105.61 27.78
N GLN A 269 -1.93 106.07 27.46
CA GLN A 269 -1.28 107.22 28.12
C GLN A 269 -1.72 108.57 27.54
N GLU A 270 -2.23 108.62 26.31
CA GLU A 270 -2.73 109.85 25.68
C GLU A 270 -4.15 110.21 26.12
N ILE A 271 -5.01 109.22 26.37
CA ILE A 271 -6.40 109.42 26.84
C ILE A 271 -6.49 110.36 28.07
N PRO A 272 -5.68 110.20 29.14
CA PRO A 272 -5.66 111.15 30.26
C PRO A 272 -5.32 112.59 29.85
N ARG A 273 -4.40 112.80 28.90
CA ARG A 273 -4.03 114.14 28.42
C ARG A 273 -5.17 114.78 27.64
N MET A 274 -5.82 114.03 26.76
CA MET A 274 -7.01 114.51 26.04
C MET A 274 -8.15 114.85 27.01
N LYS A 275 -8.35 114.04 28.06
CA LYS A 275 -9.38 114.30 29.08
C LYS A 275 -9.13 115.62 29.83
N ILE A 276 -7.88 115.94 30.15
CA ILE A 276 -7.49 117.24 30.72
C ILE A 276 -7.73 118.39 29.72
N GLN A 277 -7.37 118.20 28.43
CA GLN A 277 -7.62 119.19 27.39
C GLN A 277 -9.12 119.49 27.22
N ILE A 278 -9.98 118.47 27.25
CA ILE A 278 -11.44 118.65 27.18
C ILE A 278 -11.96 119.46 28.37
N GLY A 279 -11.58 119.11 29.60
CA GLY A 279 -11.98 119.87 30.80
C GLY A 279 -11.52 121.34 30.79
N ASN A 280 -10.33 121.61 30.24
CA ASN A 280 -9.85 122.98 30.03
C ASN A 280 -10.68 123.74 28.97
N VAL A 281 -11.17 123.07 27.93
CA VAL A 281 -12.06 123.66 26.93
C VAL A 281 -13.46 123.91 27.51
N GLU A 282 -14.02 122.97 28.26
CA GLU A 282 -15.30 123.14 28.98
C GLU A 282 -15.26 124.36 29.90
N THR A 283 -14.19 124.50 30.70
CA THR A 283 -13.99 125.66 31.59
C THR A 283 -14.00 127.00 30.81
N ARG A 284 -13.26 127.07 29.69
CA ARG A 284 -13.21 128.28 28.83
C ARG A 284 -14.56 128.60 28.19
N ILE A 285 -15.38 127.60 27.88
CA ILE A 285 -16.74 127.80 27.35
C ILE A 285 -17.63 128.42 28.43
N SER A 286 -17.59 127.93 29.68
CA SER A 286 -18.32 128.53 30.80
C SER A 286 -17.91 129.98 31.07
N GLU A 287 -16.61 130.30 31.05
CA GLU A 287 -16.12 131.68 31.16
C GLU A 287 -16.64 132.60 30.05
N SER A 288 -16.72 132.08 28.81
CA SER A 288 -17.19 132.86 27.66
C SER A 288 -18.71 133.09 27.68
N GLY A 289 -19.48 132.16 28.27
CA GLY A 289 -20.92 132.35 28.54
C GLY A 289 -21.17 133.52 29.48
N MET A 290 -20.50 133.54 30.64
CA MET A 290 -20.61 134.65 31.61
C MET A 290 -20.26 136.02 31.00
N LYS A 291 -19.32 136.07 30.05
CA LYS A 291 -18.98 137.30 29.31
C LYS A 291 -20.10 137.74 28.36
N MET A 292 -20.80 136.82 27.70
CA MET A 292 -21.96 137.15 26.87
C MET A 292 -23.12 137.69 27.71
N ASP A 293 -23.39 137.10 28.87
CA ASP A 293 -24.46 137.57 29.77
C ASP A 293 -24.23 139.02 30.25
N ASN A 294 -22.99 139.37 30.59
CA ASN A 294 -22.63 140.75 30.95
C ASN A 294 -22.81 141.74 29.78
N ILE A 295 -22.36 141.38 28.57
CA ILE A 295 -22.53 142.23 27.37
C ILE A 295 -24.01 142.44 27.04
N ALA A 296 -24.85 141.43 27.25
CA ALA A 296 -26.30 141.55 27.06
C ALA A 296 -26.93 142.55 28.05
N ALA A 297 -26.45 142.60 29.30
CA ALA A 297 -26.89 143.57 30.29
C ALA A 297 -26.45 145.01 29.94
N ASP A 298 -25.19 145.21 29.51
CA ASP A 298 -24.66 146.53 29.12
C ASP A 298 -25.43 147.14 27.93
N TYR A 299 -25.86 146.31 26.97
CA TYR A 299 -26.60 146.76 25.79
C TYR A 299 -27.98 147.36 26.12
N GLU A 300 -28.75 146.72 27.01
CA GLU A 300 -30.07 147.26 27.42
C GLU A 300 -29.93 148.54 28.27
N ALA A 301 -28.84 148.67 29.05
CA ALA A 301 -28.55 149.91 29.78
C ALA A 301 -28.28 151.09 28.83
N PHE A 302 -27.43 150.90 27.82
CA PHE A 302 -27.10 151.94 26.81
C PHE A 302 -28.33 152.43 26.04
N LYS A 303 -29.19 151.49 25.63
CA LYS A 303 -30.43 151.73 24.87
C LYS A 303 -31.43 152.63 25.61
N SER A 304 -31.46 152.57 26.95
CA SER A 304 -32.36 153.38 27.79
C SER A 304 -31.97 154.86 27.86
N ASP A 305 -30.67 155.16 27.94
CA ASP A 305 -30.17 156.52 28.20
C ASP A 305 -30.10 157.43 26.94
N ILE A 306 -29.79 156.85 25.78
CA ILE A 306 -29.50 157.65 24.56
C ILE A 306 -30.77 158.07 23.80
N LEU A 307 -31.76 157.20 23.64
CA LEU A 307 -32.96 157.49 22.83
C LEU A 307 -33.71 158.77 23.27
N PRO A 308 -33.95 159.02 24.58
CA PRO A 308 -34.66 160.23 25.02
C PRO A 308 -33.89 161.53 24.71
N LYS A 309 -32.55 161.50 24.79
CA LYS A 309 -31.68 162.68 24.58
C LYS A 309 -31.69 163.13 23.12
N VAL A 310 -31.63 162.19 22.18
CA VAL A 310 -31.64 162.48 20.73
C VAL A 310 -32.97 163.12 20.30
N SER A 311 -34.10 162.64 20.83
CA SER A 311 -35.43 163.18 20.53
C SER A 311 -35.56 164.67 20.88
N LYS A 312 -35.01 165.09 22.03
CA LYS A 312 -35.07 166.49 22.49
C LYS A 312 -34.33 167.45 21.57
N ASN A 313 -33.08 167.15 21.20
CA ASN A 313 -32.27 167.98 20.31
C ASN A 313 -32.96 168.25 18.96
N SER A 314 -33.72 167.27 18.44
CA SER A 314 -34.45 167.43 17.18
C SER A 314 -35.53 168.51 17.25
N SER A 315 -36.14 168.75 18.41
CA SER A 315 -37.16 169.80 18.59
C SER A 315 -36.54 171.19 18.68
N ASP A 316 -35.37 171.32 19.29
CA ASP A 316 -34.68 172.60 19.49
C ASP A 316 -34.19 173.20 18.15
N ILE A 317 -33.67 172.35 17.25
CA ILE A 317 -33.23 172.74 15.89
C ILE A 317 -34.39 173.33 15.07
N ILE A 318 -35.59 172.75 15.15
CA ILE A 318 -36.77 173.19 14.38
C ILE A 318 -37.21 174.61 14.78
N ASN A 319 -37.07 174.98 16.05
CA ASN A 319 -37.44 176.31 16.52
C ASN A 319 -36.40 177.40 16.17
N LEU A 320 -35.12 177.04 16.06
CA LEU A 320 -34.06 177.96 15.66
C LEU A 320 -34.22 178.42 14.20
N ASN A 321 -34.57 177.48 13.30
CA ASN A 321 -34.73 177.75 11.87
C ASN A 321 -35.84 178.79 11.58
N ARG A 322 -36.90 178.81 12.40
CA ARG A 322 -38.04 179.73 12.23
C ARG A 322 -37.70 181.20 12.56
N LYS A 323 -36.71 181.45 13.44
CA LYS A 323 -36.21 182.81 13.73
C LYS A 323 -35.33 183.38 12.63
N LEU A 324 -34.63 182.54 11.88
CA LEU A 324 -33.72 182.94 10.81
C LEU A 324 -34.46 183.54 9.60
N GLN A 325 -35.63 183.01 9.24
CA GLN A 325 -36.41 183.52 8.11
C GLN A 325 -36.99 184.93 8.33
N ASP A 326 -37.34 185.29 9.57
CA ASP A 326 -37.99 186.58 9.89
C ASP A 326 -37.00 187.76 9.80
N MET A 327 -35.71 187.50 10.03
CA MET A 327 -34.62 188.46 9.85
C MET A 327 -34.34 188.80 8.39
N ASP A 328 -34.46 187.84 7.47
CA ASP A 328 -34.09 188.01 6.05
C ASP A 328 -35.00 189.02 5.32
N VAL A 329 -36.31 189.01 5.64
CA VAL A 329 -37.29 189.96 5.09
C VAL A 329 -37.01 191.40 5.55
N THR A 330 -36.52 191.56 6.78
CA THR A 330 -36.27 192.88 7.40
C THR A 330 -35.01 193.57 6.86
N VAL A 331 -34.01 192.80 6.40
CA VAL A 331 -32.77 193.34 5.83
C VAL A 331 -32.99 193.88 4.41
N ASN A 332 -33.71 193.15 3.56
CA ASN A 332 -33.81 193.47 2.13
C ASN A 332 -34.53 194.81 1.85
N THR A 333 -35.62 195.14 2.55
CA THR A 333 -36.34 196.41 2.31
C THR A 333 -35.64 197.66 2.83
N ARG A 334 -34.63 197.53 3.69
CA ARG A 334 -33.77 198.67 4.09
C ARG A 334 -32.67 198.98 3.07
N LEU A 335 -32.42 198.07 2.11
CA LEU A 335 -31.33 198.20 1.14
C LEU A 335 -31.65 199.22 0.03
N ASP A 336 -32.87 199.20 -0.51
CA ASP A 336 -33.33 200.10 -1.58
C ASP A 336 -33.34 201.60 -1.20
N ALA A 337 -33.26 201.94 0.09
CA ALA A 337 -33.30 203.33 0.59
C ALA A 337 -31.92 204.02 0.67
N VAL A 338 -30.83 203.29 0.42
CA VAL A 338 -29.46 203.73 0.75
C VAL A 338 -28.55 203.98 -0.47
N GLU A 339 -28.72 203.29 -1.60
CA GLU A 339 -27.90 203.55 -2.80
C GLU A 339 -28.39 204.77 -3.62
N ARG A 340 -28.31 205.91 -2.93
CA ARG A 340 -28.60 207.26 -3.40
C ARG A 340 -27.43 207.87 -4.17
N LYS A 341 -27.77 208.78 -5.10
CA LYS A 341 -27.10 210.09 -5.31
C LYS A 341 -25.54 210.12 -5.30
N ILE A 342 -24.90 209.67 -6.37
CA ILE A 342 -23.59 210.22 -6.80
C ILE A 342 -23.63 210.43 -8.33
N THR A 343 -23.06 211.53 -8.84
CA THR A 343 -23.27 212.04 -10.22
C THR A 343 -21.98 212.57 -10.86
N LEU A 344 -21.69 212.21 -12.13
CA LEU A 344 -20.79 212.84 -13.14
C LEU A 344 -20.98 212.12 -14.52
N PRO A 345 -20.54 212.63 -15.70
CA PRO A 345 -21.44 212.71 -16.86
C PRO A 345 -21.03 211.97 -18.17
N THR A 346 -22.07 211.48 -18.86
CA THR A 346 -22.22 211.13 -20.30
C THR A 346 -21.28 210.14 -21.02
N TRP A 347 -21.88 208.96 -21.33
CA TRP A 347 -21.71 208.10 -22.53
C TRP A 347 -20.56 207.04 -22.60
N LEU A 348 -20.99 205.76 -22.55
CA LEU A 348 -20.51 204.53 -23.21
C LEU A 348 -19.00 204.23 -23.44
N GLY A 349 -18.50 203.12 -22.85
CA GLY A 349 -17.42 202.32 -23.48
C GLY A 349 -16.50 201.43 -22.60
N VAL A 350 -16.90 200.15 -22.39
CA VAL A 350 -16.07 198.90 -22.34
C VAL A 350 -14.76 198.82 -21.51
N GLY A 351 -14.64 197.81 -20.61
CA GLY A 351 -13.31 197.18 -20.35
C GLY A 351 -13.00 196.40 -19.05
N GLY A 352 -13.71 195.30 -18.73
CA GLY A 352 -13.23 194.17 -17.87
C GLY A 352 -13.06 194.40 -16.33
N ILE A 353 -13.00 193.40 -15.44
CA ILE A 353 -13.43 191.99 -15.32
C ILE A 353 -12.92 191.48 -13.93
N VAL A 354 -13.79 190.88 -13.09
CA VAL A 354 -13.52 189.76 -12.12
C VAL A 354 -12.86 189.97 -10.73
N LEU A 355 -13.58 189.49 -9.67
CA LEU A 355 -13.19 189.05 -8.28
C LEU A 355 -12.59 190.07 -7.29
N GLY A 356 -12.76 190.01 -5.95
CA GLY A 356 -13.50 189.11 -5.03
C GLY A 356 -12.80 189.05 -3.63
N ILE A 357 -13.33 188.59 -2.47
CA ILE A 357 -14.66 188.16 -1.96
C ILE A 357 -14.59 188.16 -0.39
N ALA A 358 -15.68 188.52 0.33
CA ALA A 358 -15.94 188.36 1.80
C ALA A 358 -14.99 189.04 2.83
N GLY A 359 -15.44 189.57 3.97
CA GLY A 359 -16.80 189.80 4.48
C GLY A 359 -16.79 190.29 5.94
N ILE A 360 -17.45 191.40 6.27
CA ILE A 360 -17.61 191.91 7.65
C ILE A 360 -19.02 192.44 7.85
N GLY A 361 -19.80 191.78 8.71
CA GLY A 361 -21.11 192.24 9.21
C GLY A 361 -21.06 192.42 10.72
N VAL A 362 -21.52 193.57 11.21
CA VAL A 362 -21.42 193.98 12.62
C VAL A 362 -22.63 193.51 13.43
N GLY A 363 -22.40 193.05 14.67
CA GLY A 363 -23.51 192.85 15.61
C GLY A 363 -23.15 192.31 16.99
N VAL A 364 -22.71 193.19 17.91
CA VAL A 364 -23.03 193.16 19.37
C VAL A 364 -22.42 191.98 20.19
N PHE A 365 -21.89 192.08 21.42
CA PHE A 365 -21.55 193.14 22.39
C PHE A 365 -21.12 192.41 23.69
N SER A 366 -20.09 192.75 24.47
CA SER A 366 -18.88 193.57 24.30
C SER A 366 -17.90 193.19 25.45
N LEU A 367 -16.65 193.68 25.44
CA LEU A 367 -15.55 193.37 26.41
C LEU A 367 -14.90 191.99 26.18
N PHE A 368 -13.74 191.90 25.49
CA PHE A 368 -12.38 192.05 26.03
C PHE A 368 -12.08 191.14 27.24
N SER A 369 -11.01 190.34 27.29
CA SER A 369 -9.94 189.96 26.34
C SER A 369 -9.09 188.88 27.05
N LEU A 370 -8.71 187.75 26.43
CA LEU A 370 -7.63 187.61 25.45
C LEU A 370 -6.25 188.05 25.99
N GLN A 371 -5.47 187.08 26.51
CA GLN A 371 -4.00 186.95 26.44
C GLN A 371 -3.59 185.69 27.26
N ALA A 372 -2.93 184.63 26.79
CA ALA A 372 -1.89 184.39 25.79
C ALA A 372 -0.45 184.34 26.35
N LEU A 373 0.35 183.46 25.72
CA LEU A 373 1.83 183.45 25.63
C LEU A 373 2.61 183.06 26.92
N ILE A 374 3.84 182.51 26.90
CA ILE A 374 4.81 182.16 25.82
C ILE A 374 5.63 180.89 26.22
N LYS A 375 6.10 180.05 25.25
CA LYS A 375 7.43 179.34 25.24
C LYS A 375 7.71 178.26 26.35
N SER A 376 8.71 177.36 26.33
CA SER A 376 9.84 176.94 25.45
C SER A 376 10.60 175.82 26.22
N LEU A 377 11.12 174.69 25.72
CA LEU A 377 12.30 174.40 24.85
C LEU A 377 12.63 172.88 25.00
N GLU A 378 13.56 172.36 24.19
CA GLU A 378 14.60 171.30 24.41
C GLU A 378 14.56 170.39 25.68
N GLU A 379 15.00 169.11 25.70
CA GLU A 379 15.95 168.30 24.89
C GLU A 379 15.58 166.79 25.07
N GLU A 380 15.74 165.89 24.08
CA GLU A 380 16.84 164.90 23.95
C GLU A 380 16.90 163.85 25.11
N SER A 381 16.89 162.51 24.92
CA SER A 381 17.84 161.67 24.15
C SER A 381 17.40 160.19 24.01
N SER A 382 17.79 159.53 22.89
CA SER A 382 18.05 158.07 22.69
C SER A 382 16.91 157.03 22.86
N ALA A 383 16.86 155.88 22.14
CA ALA A 383 17.54 155.31 20.95
C ALA A 383 16.89 153.90 20.67
N PRO A 384 17.27 153.10 19.64
CA PRO A 384 18.09 153.39 18.45
C PRO A 384 17.32 153.31 17.12
#